data_AF-A0A0K8Q3U6-F1
#
_entry.id   AF-A0A0K8Q3U6-F1
#
_cell.length_a   1.000
_cell.length_b   1.000
_cell.length_c   1.000
_cell.angle_alpha   90.00
_cell.angle_beta   90.00
_cell.angle_gamma   90.00
#
_symmetry.space_group_name_H-M   'P 1'
#
loop_
_entity.id
_entity.type
_entity.pdbx_description
1 polymer ?
#
loop_
_entity_poly.entity_id
_entity_poly.type
_entity_poly.pdbx_seq_one_letter_code
_entity_poly.pdbx_strand_id
1 'polypeptide(L)'
;MKAHASVELRELAEVTGAPVVTTLMARGVFPDSHPQHVGMPGMHGTVSAVTALQQSDLLITLGARFDDRVTGILKSFAPNAKVIHADIDPAEISKNRTADVPIVGSVKEIIPELTEAVKTQFEAVGTPDLTTWWAFLNNLKETYPLGWTEPEDGLSAPQRVIERIGALTGPEAVYVAGVGQHQMWAAQFIKYERRMPG
;
A
#
# COMPACT_ATOMS: atom_id res chain seq x y z
N MET A 1 -3.00 6.30 7.94
CA MET A 1 -3.20 7.61 7.28
C MET A 1 -3.69 8.58 8.34
N LYS A 2 -2.92 9.62 8.67
CA LYS A 2 -3.27 10.57 9.76
C LYS A 2 -4.54 11.38 9.48
N ALA A 3 -4.97 11.43 8.22
CA ALA A 3 -6.15 12.19 7.78
C ALA A 3 -7.47 11.40 7.77
N HIS A 4 -7.50 10.12 8.18
CA HIS A 4 -8.72 9.29 8.20
C HIS A 4 -9.46 9.21 6.85
N ALA A 5 -8.74 9.13 5.72
CA ALA A 5 -9.32 9.16 4.37
C ALA A 5 -9.42 7.76 3.71
N SER A 6 -9.76 6.73 4.48
CA SER A 6 -9.82 5.35 3.97
C SER A 6 -11.04 5.07 3.09
N VAL A 7 -12.16 5.79 3.27
CA VAL A 7 -13.32 5.68 2.36
C VAL A 7 -12.96 6.28 1.01
N GLU A 8 -12.41 7.48 1.04
CA GLU A 8 -12.05 8.28 -0.12
C GLU A 8 -10.94 7.57 -0.92
N LEU A 9 -9.93 7.01 -0.24
CA LEU A 9 -8.90 6.18 -0.89
C LEU A 9 -9.50 4.98 -1.61
N ARG A 10 -10.50 4.33 -0.99
CA ARG A 10 -11.14 3.17 -1.58
C ARG A 10 -11.91 3.54 -2.85
N GLU A 11 -12.66 4.63 -2.81
CA GLU A 11 -13.37 5.12 -3.98
C GLU A 11 -12.41 5.44 -5.13
N LEU A 12 -11.31 6.16 -4.84
CA LEU A 12 -10.29 6.45 -5.85
C LEU A 12 -9.69 5.17 -6.45
N ALA A 13 -9.39 4.18 -5.61
CA ALA A 13 -8.88 2.90 -6.07
C ALA A 13 -9.88 2.19 -6.99
N GLU A 14 -11.14 2.06 -6.58
CA GLU A 14 -12.18 1.38 -7.35
C GLU A 14 -12.46 2.09 -8.69
N VAL A 15 -12.47 3.43 -8.71
CA VAL A 15 -12.64 4.24 -9.93
C VAL A 15 -11.47 4.06 -10.89
N THR A 16 -10.24 4.06 -10.38
CA THR A 16 -9.03 3.96 -11.22
C THR A 16 -8.73 2.54 -11.67
N GLY A 17 -9.19 1.54 -10.92
CA GLY A 17 -8.76 0.15 -11.09
C GLY A 17 -7.28 -0.09 -10.74
N ALA A 18 -6.56 0.91 -10.20
CA ALA A 18 -5.13 0.85 -9.96
C ALA A 18 -4.77 -0.03 -8.74
N PRO A 19 -3.58 -0.65 -8.71
CA PRO A 19 -3.10 -1.37 -7.52
C PRO A 19 -2.79 -0.42 -6.36
N VAL A 20 -3.11 -0.84 -5.14
CA VAL A 20 -2.88 -0.11 -3.90
C VAL A 20 -1.78 -0.78 -3.09
N VAL A 21 -0.73 -0.01 -2.81
CA VAL A 21 0.38 -0.38 -1.93
C VAL A 21 0.24 0.41 -0.63
N THR A 22 0.32 -0.26 0.54
CA THR A 22 0.29 0.42 1.84
C THR A 22 1.64 0.30 2.54
N THR A 23 2.22 1.43 2.95
CA THR A 23 3.44 1.41 3.79
C THR A 23 3.14 0.81 5.15
N LEU A 24 4.19 0.45 5.91
CA LEU A 24 4.04 -0.04 7.29
C LEU A 24 3.17 0.90 8.16
N MET A 25 3.31 2.22 7.98
CA MET A 25 2.55 3.24 8.72
C MET A 25 1.10 3.41 8.22
N ALA A 26 0.76 2.79 7.09
CA ALA A 26 -0.56 2.85 6.47
C ALA A 26 -1.28 1.49 6.47
N ARG A 27 -0.77 0.49 7.19
CA ARG A 27 -1.46 -0.80 7.36
C ARG A 27 -2.86 -0.58 7.94
N GLY A 28 -3.84 -1.25 7.34
CA GLY A 28 -5.26 -1.12 7.70
C GLY A 28 -5.99 0.12 7.16
N VAL A 29 -5.33 1.01 6.39
CA VAL A 29 -6.02 2.11 5.68
C VAL A 29 -6.82 1.57 4.49
N PHE A 30 -6.34 0.50 3.87
CA PHE A 30 -7.00 -0.21 2.79
C PHE A 30 -7.07 -1.70 3.19
N PRO A 31 -8.21 -2.39 2.99
CA PRO A 31 -8.37 -3.76 3.45
C PRO A 31 -7.40 -4.71 2.76
N ASP A 32 -6.74 -5.59 3.52
CA ASP A 32 -5.80 -6.56 2.98
C ASP A 32 -6.48 -7.60 2.06
N SER A 33 -7.76 -7.89 2.29
CA SER A 33 -8.57 -8.77 1.43
C SER A 33 -8.98 -8.13 0.10
N HIS A 34 -8.84 -6.82 -0.06
CA HIS A 34 -9.29 -6.14 -1.27
C HIS A 34 -8.47 -6.60 -2.48
N PRO A 35 -9.09 -6.93 -3.63
CA PRO A 35 -8.36 -7.46 -4.79
C PRO A 35 -7.27 -6.49 -5.29
N GLN A 36 -7.53 -5.18 -5.16
CA GLN A 36 -6.58 -4.15 -5.54
C GLN A 36 -5.40 -3.97 -4.56
N HIS A 37 -5.40 -4.62 -3.39
CA HIS A 37 -4.28 -4.55 -2.47
C HIS A 37 -3.15 -5.49 -2.91
N VAL A 38 -1.94 -4.93 -3.03
CA VAL A 38 -0.76 -5.69 -3.48
C VAL A 38 0.29 -5.88 -2.39
N GLY A 39 -0.01 -5.45 -1.17
CA GLY A 39 0.84 -5.66 0.01
C GLY A 39 1.61 -4.43 0.47
N MET A 40 2.62 -4.69 1.30
CA MET A 40 3.51 -3.69 1.88
C MET A 40 4.84 -3.66 1.13
N PRO A 41 5.41 -2.49 0.80
CA PRO A 41 6.70 -2.39 0.10
C PRO A 41 7.87 -2.35 1.10
N GLY A 42 9.10 -2.30 0.56
CA GLY A 42 10.33 -2.12 1.33
C GLY A 42 11.10 -3.40 1.60
N MET A 43 12.13 -3.33 2.45
CA MET A 43 13.07 -4.44 2.70
C MET A 43 12.42 -5.73 3.25
N HIS A 44 11.25 -5.62 3.90
CA HIS A 44 10.46 -6.74 4.41
C HIS A 44 9.08 -6.83 3.74
N GLY A 45 8.94 -6.18 2.59
CA GLY A 45 7.69 -6.10 1.84
C GLY A 45 7.39 -7.35 1.01
N THR A 46 6.21 -7.36 0.39
CA THR A 46 5.85 -8.35 -0.62
C THR A 46 6.56 -8.06 -1.94
N VAL A 47 6.94 -9.10 -2.67
CA VAL A 47 7.55 -8.97 -4.01
C VAL A 47 6.60 -8.22 -4.95
N SER A 48 5.30 -8.48 -4.87
CA SER A 48 4.27 -7.78 -5.63
C SER A 48 4.24 -6.28 -5.35
N ALA A 49 4.30 -5.85 -4.09
CA ALA A 49 4.26 -4.42 -3.75
C ALA A 49 5.55 -3.70 -4.17
N VAL A 50 6.71 -4.30 -3.93
CA VAL A 50 7.99 -3.73 -4.36
C VAL A 50 8.04 -3.61 -5.87
N THR A 51 7.65 -4.66 -6.60
CA THR A 51 7.68 -4.65 -8.07
C THR A 51 6.65 -3.69 -8.64
N ALA A 52 5.46 -3.60 -8.04
CA ALA A 52 4.44 -2.63 -8.44
C ALA A 52 4.97 -1.19 -8.38
N LEU A 53 5.71 -0.82 -7.33
CA LEU A 53 6.35 0.49 -7.23
C LEU A 53 7.50 0.67 -8.23
N GLN A 54 8.34 -0.35 -8.41
CA GLN A 54 9.54 -0.23 -9.24
C GLN A 54 9.25 -0.19 -10.73
N GLN A 55 8.21 -0.89 -11.20
CA GLN A 55 7.88 -1.01 -12.62
C GLN A 55 6.66 -0.19 -13.05
N SER A 56 6.06 0.59 -12.14
CA SER A 56 5.01 1.54 -12.51
C SER A 56 5.54 2.64 -13.44
N ASP A 57 4.67 3.14 -14.31
CA ASP A 57 4.85 4.36 -15.10
C ASP A 57 4.24 5.60 -14.42
N LEU A 58 3.36 5.40 -13.43
CA LEU A 58 2.77 6.45 -12.60
C LEU A 58 2.70 6.01 -11.13
N LEU A 59 3.19 6.88 -10.24
CA LEU A 59 3.06 6.76 -8.79
C LEU A 59 2.17 7.88 -8.26
N ILE A 60 1.05 7.52 -7.65
CA ILE A 60 0.17 8.44 -6.91
C ILE A 60 0.45 8.29 -5.42
N THR A 61 1.27 9.18 -4.88
CA THR A 61 1.74 9.12 -3.50
C THR A 61 0.88 10.02 -2.61
N LEU A 62 0.06 9.40 -1.75
CA LEU A 62 -0.93 10.08 -0.91
C LEU A 62 -0.53 10.03 0.57
N GLY A 63 -0.04 11.15 1.12
CA GLY A 63 0.31 11.28 2.55
C GLY A 63 1.40 10.33 3.00
N ALA A 64 2.31 9.99 2.08
CA ALA A 64 3.45 9.12 2.32
C ALA A 64 4.74 9.84 1.96
N ARG A 65 5.81 9.42 2.61
CA ARG A 65 7.18 9.90 2.38
C ARG A 65 7.96 8.81 1.69
N PHE A 66 8.83 9.20 0.76
CA PHE A 66 9.78 8.30 0.10
C PHE A 66 10.95 7.97 1.03
N ASP A 67 10.65 7.34 2.17
CA ASP A 67 11.62 6.89 3.17
C ASP A 67 12.57 5.83 2.57
N ASP A 68 13.79 5.75 3.08
CA ASP A 68 14.82 4.83 2.60
C ASP A 68 14.41 3.36 2.79
N ARG A 69 13.60 3.05 3.81
CA ARG A 69 13.08 1.69 4.03
C ARG A 69 12.12 1.22 2.94
N VAL A 70 11.48 2.16 2.24
CA VAL A 70 10.58 1.89 1.11
C VAL A 70 11.33 1.97 -0.21
N THR A 71 12.18 3.00 -0.37
CA THR A 71 12.82 3.30 -1.65
C THR A 71 14.14 2.56 -1.89
N GLY A 72 14.82 2.14 -0.82
CA GLY A 72 16.15 1.56 -0.91
C GLY A 72 17.14 2.56 -1.53
N ILE A 73 17.73 2.18 -2.67
CA ILE A 73 18.57 3.10 -3.45
C ILE A 73 17.67 4.01 -4.28
N LEU A 74 17.46 5.23 -3.80
CA LEU A 74 16.57 6.23 -4.40
C LEU A 74 16.83 6.48 -5.90
N LYS A 75 18.08 6.44 -6.36
CA LYS A 75 18.42 6.62 -7.79
C LYS A 75 17.82 5.54 -8.70
N SER A 76 17.58 4.34 -8.17
CA SER A 76 16.97 3.24 -8.90
C SER A 76 15.50 3.04 -8.55
N PHE A 77 14.91 3.89 -7.70
CA PHE A 77 13.52 3.74 -7.27
C PHE A 77 12.57 4.28 -8.33
N ALA A 78 11.69 3.40 -8.84
CA ALA A 78 10.63 3.72 -9.80
C ALA A 78 11.14 4.60 -10.97
N PRO A 79 12.19 4.15 -11.70
CA PRO A 79 12.96 5.01 -12.59
C PRO A 79 12.13 5.58 -13.74
N ASN A 80 11.09 4.86 -14.17
CA ASN A 80 10.22 5.23 -15.28
C ASN A 80 8.93 5.93 -14.81
N ALA A 81 8.69 6.02 -13.50
CA ALA A 81 7.44 6.53 -12.98
C ALA A 81 7.40 8.06 -13.00
N LYS A 82 6.30 8.59 -13.54
CA LYS A 82 5.80 9.93 -13.19
C LYS A 82 5.28 9.93 -11.77
N VAL A 83 5.52 11.00 -11.02
CA VAL A 83 5.22 11.07 -9.59
C VAL A 83 4.23 12.19 -9.30
N ILE A 84 3.04 11.82 -8.85
CA ILE A 84 2.11 12.73 -8.17
C ILE A 84 2.38 12.56 -6.66
N HIS A 85 2.67 13.65 -5.96
CA HIS A 85 2.95 13.62 -4.52
C HIS A 85 2.06 14.61 -3.79
N ALA A 86 1.09 14.08 -3.05
CA ALA A 86 0.21 14.83 -2.18
C ALA A 86 0.63 14.66 -0.71
N ASP A 87 1.01 15.75 -0.05
CA ASP A 87 1.32 15.75 1.39
C ASP A 87 0.81 17.04 2.03
N ILE A 88 0.45 16.99 3.32
CA ILE A 88 0.03 18.17 4.08
C ILE A 88 1.24 19.03 4.45
N ASP A 89 2.42 18.43 4.57
CA ASP A 89 3.67 19.11 4.87
C ASP A 89 4.43 19.44 3.58
N PRO A 90 4.51 20.72 3.18
CA PRO A 90 5.21 21.11 1.96
C PRO A 90 6.70 20.77 1.98
N ALA A 91 7.32 20.61 3.17
CA ALA A 91 8.73 20.26 3.29
C ALA A 91 9.03 18.79 2.91
N GLU A 92 8.01 17.93 2.87
CA GLU A 92 8.16 16.54 2.45
C GLU A 92 8.04 16.35 0.92
N ILE A 93 7.40 17.30 0.24
CA ILE A 93 7.25 17.28 -1.22
C ILE A 93 8.62 17.44 -1.88
N SER A 94 8.95 16.55 -2.82
CA SER A 94 10.20 16.57 -3.58
C SER A 94 11.48 16.47 -2.74
N LYS A 95 11.39 16.17 -1.44
CA LYS A 95 12.56 16.06 -0.54
C LYS A 95 13.52 14.94 -0.95
N ASN A 96 12.94 13.77 -1.26
CA ASN A 96 13.70 12.57 -1.62
C ASN A 96 13.50 12.22 -3.11
N ARG A 97 12.25 12.19 -3.59
CA ARG A 97 11.93 11.95 -5.01
C ARG A 97 11.18 13.16 -5.54
N THR A 98 11.68 13.77 -6.61
CA THR A 98 11.02 14.89 -7.27
C THR A 98 9.63 14.49 -7.76
N ALA A 99 8.62 15.24 -7.35
CA ALA A 99 7.26 15.11 -7.86
C ALA A 99 7.14 15.83 -9.21
N ASP A 100 6.58 15.16 -10.21
CA ASP A 100 6.14 15.80 -11.45
C ASP A 100 4.91 16.68 -11.19
N VAL A 101 4.04 16.26 -10.27
CA VAL A 101 2.86 17.02 -9.82
C VAL A 101 2.84 17.07 -8.29
N PRO A 102 3.32 18.17 -7.69
CA PRO A 102 3.24 18.38 -6.24
C PRO A 102 1.87 18.94 -5.83
N ILE A 103 1.28 18.39 -4.77
CA ILE A 103 0.01 18.87 -4.20
C ILE A 103 0.18 19.05 -2.68
N VAL A 104 0.07 20.28 -2.19
CA VAL A 104 0.12 20.57 -0.75
C VAL A 104 -1.30 20.62 -0.20
N GLY A 105 -1.64 19.75 0.73
CA GLY A 105 -2.94 19.79 1.39
C GLY A 105 -3.35 18.50 2.10
N SER A 106 -4.54 18.53 2.67
CA SER A 106 -5.11 17.34 3.31
C SER A 106 -5.51 16.33 2.25
N VAL A 107 -4.96 15.12 2.32
CA VAL A 107 -5.37 14.00 1.45
C VAL A 107 -6.86 13.67 1.58
N LYS A 108 -7.52 14.04 2.68
CA LYS A 108 -8.97 13.88 2.85
C LYS A 108 -9.78 14.80 1.91
N GLU A 109 -9.21 15.93 1.52
CA GLU A 109 -9.83 16.89 0.59
C GLU A 109 -9.35 16.64 -0.83
N ILE A 110 -8.06 16.33 -1.01
CA ILE A 110 -7.45 16.08 -2.31
C ILE A 110 -8.01 14.82 -2.98
N ILE A 111 -8.23 13.73 -2.23
CA ILE A 111 -8.68 12.47 -2.84
C ILE A 111 -10.06 12.61 -3.49
N PRO A 112 -11.10 13.18 -2.85
CA PRO A 112 -12.39 13.43 -3.50
C PRO A 112 -12.28 14.25 -4.79
N GLU A 113 -11.52 15.35 -4.76
CA GLU A 113 -11.33 16.20 -5.96
C GLU A 113 -10.63 15.44 -7.09
N LEU A 114 -9.60 14.65 -6.76
CA LEU A 114 -8.89 13.81 -7.71
C LEU A 114 -9.81 12.73 -8.28
N THR A 115 -10.61 12.08 -7.44
CA THR A 115 -11.57 11.04 -7.86
C THR A 115 -12.58 11.60 -8.87
N GLU A 116 -13.16 12.76 -8.60
CA GLU A 116 -14.11 13.39 -9.53
C GLU A 116 -13.44 13.79 -10.85
N ALA A 117 -12.23 14.37 -10.79
CA ALA A 117 -11.47 14.69 -11.99
C ALA A 117 -11.15 13.44 -12.84
N VAL A 118 -10.80 12.32 -12.20
CA VAL A 118 -10.56 11.04 -12.88
C VAL A 118 -11.83 10.50 -13.52
N LYS A 119 -12.97 10.52 -12.82
CA LYS A 119 -14.27 10.09 -13.38
C LYS A 119 -14.61 10.89 -14.64
N THR A 120 -14.57 12.22 -14.56
CA THR A 120 -14.83 13.10 -15.70
C THR A 120 -13.87 12.81 -16.86
N GLN A 121 -12.59 12.60 -16.58
CA GLN A 121 -11.61 12.27 -17.61
C GLN A 121 -11.91 10.92 -18.26
N PHE A 122 -12.20 9.88 -17.47
CA PHE A 122 -12.50 8.54 -17.99
C PHE A 122 -13.81 8.50 -18.78
N GLU A 123 -14.80 9.31 -18.42
CA GLU A 123 -16.00 9.50 -19.24
C GLU A 123 -15.67 10.10 -20.61
N ALA A 124 -14.71 11.03 -20.67
CA ALA A 124 -14.33 11.70 -21.91
C ALA A 124 -13.42 10.86 -22.82
N VAL A 125 -12.47 10.13 -22.25
CA VAL A 125 -11.43 9.40 -23.02
C VAL A 125 -11.47 7.88 -22.91
N GLY A 126 -12.36 7.34 -22.07
CA GLY A 126 -12.44 5.92 -21.73
C GLY A 126 -11.55 5.55 -20.54
N THR A 127 -11.96 4.49 -19.83
CA THR A 127 -11.19 3.91 -18.72
C THR A 127 -9.95 3.17 -19.27
N PRO A 128 -8.75 3.41 -18.72
CA PRO A 128 -7.55 2.65 -19.08
C PRO A 128 -7.69 1.15 -18.82
N ASP A 129 -7.19 0.33 -19.75
CA ASP A 129 -7.12 -1.12 -19.56
C ASP A 129 -5.85 -1.51 -18.77
N LEU A 130 -6.05 -1.90 -17.51
CA LEU A 130 -4.99 -2.38 -16.62
C LEU A 130 -4.87 -3.91 -16.59
N THR A 131 -5.55 -4.65 -17.47
CA THR A 131 -5.63 -6.12 -17.43
C THR A 131 -4.24 -6.77 -17.49
N THR A 132 -3.38 -6.31 -18.40
CA THR A 132 -2.02 -6.87 -18.54
C THR A 132 -1.18 -6.59 -17.29
N TRP A 133 -1.32 -5.40 -16.71
CA TRP A 133 -0.61 -5.03 -15.49
C TRP A 133 -1.08 -5.86 -14.29
N TRP A 134 -2.39 -6.05 -14.15
CA TRP A 134 -2.97 -6.92 -13.13
C TRP A 134 -2.56 -8.38 -13.30
N ALA A 135 -2.53 -8.92 -14.52
CA ALA A 135 -2.06 -10.27 -14.78
C ALA A 135 -0.60 -10.46 -14.30
N PHE A 136 0.26 -9.49 -14.58
CA PHE A 136 1.64 -9.50 -14.10
C PHE A 136 1.73 -9.45 -12.57
N LEU A 137 1.02 -8.53 -11.92
CA LEU A 137 1.05 -8.41 -10.46
C LEU A 137 0.44 -9.62 -9.75
N ASN A 138 -0.64 -10.20 -10.29
CA ASN A 138 -1.25 -11.41 -9.75
C ASN A 138 -0.31 -12.61 -9.86
N ASN A 139 0.39 -12.76 -10.98
CA ASN A 139 1.42 -13.78 -11.13
C ASN A 139 2.52 -13.65 -10.05
N LEU A 140 2.93 -12.42 -9.69
CA LEU A 140 3.88 -12.20 -8.60
C LEU A 140 3.30 -12.57 -7.23
N LYS A 141 2.02 -12.23 -6.97
CA LYS A 141 1.33 -12.60 -5.72
C LYS A 141 1.26 -14.11 -5.55
N GLU A 142 1.02 -14.84 -6.64
CA GLU A 142 0.94 -16.31 -6.66
C GLU A 142 2.31 -16.99 -6.59
N THR A 143 3.31 -16.43 -7.27
CA THR A 143 4.66 -17.02 -7.33
C THR A 143 5.45 -16.78 -6.04
N TYR A 144 5.26 -15.62 -5.41
CA TYR A 144 6.01 -15.19 -4.23
C TYR A 144 5.08 -14.79 -3.07
N PRO A 145 4.23 -15.71 -2.59
CA PRO A 145 3.34 -15.43 -1.47
C PRO A 145 4.16 -15.22 -0.19
N LEU A 146 3.60 -14.44 0.73
CA LEU A 146 4.10 -14.43 2.11
C LEU A 146 3.90 -15.82 2.72
N GLY A 147 4.95 -16.35 3.32
CA GLY A 147 4.93 -17.66 3.94
C GLY A 147 6.06 -17.82 4.94
N TRP A 148 5.96 -18.90 5.72
CA TRP A 148 6.96 -19.32 6.69
C TRP A 148 6.97 -20.85 6.76
N THR A 149 8.07 -21.42 7.26
CA THR A 149 8.25 -22.86 7.39
C THR A 149 8.10 -23.26 8.85
N GLU A 150 7.41 -24.37 9.12
CA GLU A 150 7.29 -24.88 10.49
C GLU A 150 8.68 -25.31 11.01
N PRO A 151 9.07 -24.90 12.22
CA PRO A 151 10.32 -25.34 12.84
C PRO A 151 10.36 -26.86 13.04
N GLU A 152 11.53 -27.46 12.84
CA GLU A 152 11.77 -28.90 13.08
C GLU A 152 12.12 -29.22 14.54
N ASP A 153 12.37 -28.20 15.37
CA ASP A 153 12.81 -28.31 16.76
C ASP A 153 11.67 -28.54 17.77
N GLY A 154 10.43 -28.69 17.28
CA GLY A 154 9.22 -28.87 18.08
C GLY A 154 8.71 -27.58 18.74
N LEU A 155 9.33 -26.42 18.47
CA LEU A 155 8.84 -25.12 18.91
C LEU A 155 7.84 -24.53 17.91
N SER A 156 6.94 -23.68 18.38
CA SER A 156 5.98 -22.99 17.53
C SER A 156 6.63 -21.86 16.74
N ALA A 157 6.33 -21.76 15.45
CA ALA A 157 6.73 -20.61 14.64
C ALA A 157 6.09 -19.32 15.18
N PRO A 158 6.84 -18.23 15.39
CA PRO A 158 6.27 -16.96 15.86
C PRO A 158 5.23 -16.39 14.88
N GLN A 159 5.41 -16.61 13.58
CA GLN A 159 4.47 -16.23 12.54
C GLN A 159 3.11 -16.91 12.75
N ARG A 160 3.11 -18.23 13.02
CA ARG A 160 1.90 -19.00 13.33
C ARG A 160 1.13 -18.43 14.52
N VAL A 161 1.86 -18.08 15.59
CA VAL A 161 1.26 -17.50 16.79
C VAL A 161 0.58 -16.17 16.47
N ILE A 162 1.26 -15.30 15.71
CA ILE A 162 0.75 -14.00 15.29
C ILE A 162 -0.48 -14.14 14.38
N GLU A 163 -0.45 -15.02 13.38
CA GLU A 163 -1.60 -15.31 12.51
C GLU A 163 -2.81 -15.76 13.32
N ARG A 164 -2.60 -16.66 14.29
CA ARG A 164 -3.67 -17.18 15.14
C ARG A 164 -4.23 -16.12 16.07
N ILE A 165 -3.40 -15.26 16.66
CA ILE A 165 -3.87 -14.12 17.44
C ILE A 165 -4.74 -13.22 16.57
N GLY A 166 -4.28 -12.89 15.35
CA GLY A 166 -5.03 -12.03 14.44
C GLY A 166 -6.40 -12.63 14.07
N ALA A 167 -6.42 -13.90 13.70
CA ALA A 167 -7.64 -14.62 13.31
C ALA A 167 -8.66 -14.73 14.45
N LEU A 168 -8.21 -14.88 15.70
CA LEU A 168 -9.08 -15.03 16.87
C LEU A 168 -9.60 -13.70 17.41
N THR A 169 -8.87 -12.60 17.21
CA THR A 169 -9.23 -11.28 17.77
C THR A 169 -10.23 -10.53 16.88
N GLY A 170 -10.25 -10.83 15.57
CA GLY A 170 -11.18 -10.22 14.62
C GLY A 170 -10.73 -8.86 14.06
N PRO A 171 -11.54 -8.27 13.15
CA PRO A 171 -11.12 -7.13 12.31
C PRO A 171 -11.03 -5.79 13.05
N GLU A 172 -11.69 -5.65 14.20
CA GLU A 172 -11.72 -4.41 15.00
C GLU A 172 -10.59 -4.32 16.03
N ALA A 173 -9.71 -5.32 16.06
CA ALA A 173 -8.60 -5.38 16.99
C ALA A 173 -7.59 -4.23 16.77
N VAL A 174 -7.07 -3.72 17.89
CA VAL A 174 -5.94 -2.79 17.88
C VAL A 174 -4.67 -3.57 18.22
N TYR A 175 -3.73 -3.61 17.28
CA TYR A 175 -2.45 -4.29 17.46
C TYR A 175 -1.35 -3.28 17.79
N VAL A 176 -0.60 -3.55 18.85
CA VAL A 176 0.54 -2.74 19.28
C VAL A 176 1.76 -3.65 19.38
N ALA A 177 2.85 -3.29 18.71
CA ALA A 177 4.09 -4.05 18.72
C ALA A 177 5.26 -3.16 19.14
N GLY A 178 6.24 -3.75 19.82
CA GLY A 178 7.57 -3.15 19.97
C GLY A 178 8.33 -3.12 18.64
N VAL A 179 9.64 -2.87 18.69
CA VAL A 179 10.51 -2.88 17.49
C VAL A 179 11.34 -4.15 17.44
N GLY A 180 11.32 -4.85 16.31
CA GLY A 180 12.06 -6.10 16.11
C GLY A 180 11.43 -6.99 15.02
N GLN A 181 11.88 -8.24 14.90
CA GLN A 181 11.32 -9.20 13.94
C GLN A 181 9.81 -9.42 14.15
N HIS A 182 9.37 -9.46 15.42
CA HIS A 182 7.96 -9.58 15.78
C HIS A 182 7.10 -8.44 15.24
N GLN A 183 7.66 -7.23 15.10
CA GLN A 183 6.97 -6.10 14.48
C GLN A 183 6.71 -6.35 13.00
N MET A 184 7.71 -6.87 12.29
CA MET A 184 7.61 -7.16 10.86
C MET A 184 6.67 -8.34 10.62
N TRP A 185 6.77 -9.40 11.43
CA TRP A 185 5.83 -10.52 11.36
C TRP A 185 4.40 -10.09 11.69
N ALA A 186 4.20 -9.21 12.67
CA ALA A 186 2.88 -8.62 12.92
C ALA A 186 2.35 -7.90 11.69
N ALA A 187 3.15 -7.05 11.04
CA ALA A 187 2.72 -6.33 9.84
C ALA A 187 2.44 -7.23 8.63
N GLN A 188 3.18 -8.34 8.49
CA GLN A 188 3.07 -9.30 7.39
C GLN A 188 1.91 -10.29 7.57
N PHE A 189 1.70 -10.78 8.79
CA PHE A 189 0.85 -11.95 9.05
C PHE A 189 -0.47 -11.62 9.78
N ILE A 190 -0.61 -10.42 10.33
CA ILE A 190 -1.92 -9.92 10.75
C ILE A 190 -2.65 -9.39 9.51
N LYS A 191 -3.87 -9.89 9.29
CA LYS A 191 -4.77 -9.39 8.25
C LYS A 191 -5.55 -8.19 8.78
N TYR A 192 -5.29 -7.02 8.20
CA TYR A 192 -5.99 -5.80 8.55
C TYR A 192 -7.21 -5.64 7.66
N GLU A 193 -8.37 -5.94 8.23
CA GLU A 193 -9.64 -6.00 7.51
C GLU A 193 -10.62 -4.92 7.94
N ARG A 194 -10.17 -3.92 8.71
CA ARG A 194 -11.05 -2.96 9.37
C ARG A 194 -12.07 -2.41 8.37
N ARG A 195 -13.29 -2.92 8.51
CA ARG A 195 -14.43 -2.50 7.71
C ARG A 195 -14.85 -1.16 8.27
N MET A 196 -14.96 -0.17 7.39
CA MET A 196 -15.53 1.10 7.79
C MET A 196 -16.95 0.84 8.31
N PRO A 197 -17.39 1.49 9.41
CA PRO A 197 -18.79 1.49 9.75
C PRO A 197 -19.57 2.00 8.53
N GLY A 198 -20.63 1.28 8.15
CA GLY A 198 -21.53 1.70 7.09
C GLY A 198 -22.40 2.88 7.49
#